data_AF-A0A928JHI5-F1
#
_entry.id   AF-A0A928JHI5-F1
#
_cell.length_a   1.000
_cell.length_b   1.000
_cell.length_c   1.000
_cell.angle_alpha   90.00
_cell.angle_beta   90.00
_cell.angle_gamma   90.00
#
_symmetry.space_group_name_H-M   'P 1'
#
loop_
_entity.id
_entity.type
_entity.pdbx_description
1 polymer ?
#
loop_
_entity_poly.entity_id
_entity_poly.type
_entity_poly.pdbx_seq_one_letter_code
_entity_poly.pdbx_strand_id
1 'polypeptide(L)'
;MQAVKDAETAKYSFPPMGIDVGLVNKYYDLARAGDAMAKEHYWTLEKNASDCVGCGHCDSRCPFSVKQSERMAQILAYMDGV
;
A
#
# COMPACT_ATOMS: atom_id res chain seq x y z
N MET A 1 25.33 6.94 7.65
CA MET A 1 23.97 7.51 7.45
C MET A 1 22.90 6.50 7.04
N GLN A 2 23.18 5.18 6.99
CA GLN A 2 22.16 4.19 6.61
C GLN A 2 21.21 3.81 7.76
N ALA A 3 21.68 3.85 9.02
CA ALA A 3 20.93 3.37 10.18
C ALA A 3 19.79 4.29 10.69
N VAL A 4 19.71 5.54 10.22
CA VAL A 4 18.62 6.47 10.63
C VAL A 4 17.33 6.23 9.85
N LYS A 5 17.41 5.67 8.64
CA LYS A 5 16.23 5.37 7.80
C LYS A 5 15.41 4.21 8.38
N ASP A 6 16.06 3.25 9.02
CA ASP A 6 15.41 2.07 9.60
C ASP A 6 14.64 2.38 10.90
N ALA A 7 14.96 3.50 11.56
CA ALA A 7 14.34 3.93 12.82
C ALA A 7 13.15 4.89 12.61
N GLU A 8 13.19 5.74 11.58
CA GLU A 8 12.06 6.65 11.27
C GLU A 8 10.85 5.92 10.67
N THR A 9 11.07 4.82 9.95
CA THR A 9 9.98 3.96 9.44
C THR A 9 9.29 3.14 10.54
N ALA A 10 9.97 2.85 11.66
CA ALA A 10 9.40 2.12 12.79
C ALA A 10 8.45 2.95 13.68
N LYS A 11 8.45 4.29 13.55
CA LYS A 11 7.60 5.19 14.36
C LYS A 11 6.16 5.24 13.85
N TYR A 12 5.95 5.04 12.56
CA TYR A 12 4.63 4.90 11.96
C TYR A 12 4.38 3.41 11.76
N SER A 13 3.31 2.89 12.35
CA SER A 13 3.04 1.45 12.35
C SER A 13 2.62 0.96 10.96
N PHE A 14 3.61 0.71 10.11
CA PHE A 14 3.42 0.02 8.85
C PHE A 14 3.03 -1.46 9.10
N PRO A 15 2.30 -2.09 8.18
CA PRO A 15 2.10 -3.54 8.22
C PRO A 15 3.47 -4.25 8.24
N PRO A 16 3.56 -5.49 8.77
CA PRO A 16 4.82 -6.21 8.94
C PRO A 16 5.65 -6.37 7.66
N MET A 17 5.01 -6.21 6.50
CA MET A 17 5.63 -6.30 5.18
C MET A 17 6.23 -4.98 4.68
N GLY A 18 6.12 -3.89 5.44
CA GLY A 18 6.69 -2.58 5.07
C GLY A 18 5.99 -1.88 3.91
N ILE A 19 4.75 -2.27 3.58
CA ILE A 19 3.98 -1.65 2.50
C ILE A 19 3.59 -0.23 2.88
N ASP A 20 3.95 0.76 2.05
CA ASP A 20 3.39 2.10 2.14
C ASP A 20 1.95 2.11 1.62
N VAL A 21 1.02 1.81 2.52
CA VAL A 21 -0.43 1.78 2.26
C VAL A 21 -0.94 3.11 1.71
N GLY A 22 -0.36 4.24 2.15
CA GLY A 22 -0.76 5.56 1.67
C GLY A 22 -0.40 5.75 0.20
N LEU A 23 0.82 5.39 -0.17
CA LEU A 23 1.33 5.53 -1.52
C LEU A 23 0.66 4.55 -2.49
N VAL A 24 0.45 3.30 -2.06
CA VAL A 24 -0.33 2.29 -2.81
C VAL A 24 -1.74 2.81 -3.11
N ASN A 25 -2.43 3.34 -2.08
CA ASN A 25 -3.77 3.89 -2.25
C ASN A 25 -3.78 5.11 -3.18
N LYS A 26 -2.81 6.01 -3.04
CA LYS A 26 -2.68 7.19 -3.90
C LYS A 26 -2.59 6.80 -5.39
N TYR A 27 -1.69 5.87 -5.73
CA TYR A 27 -1.55 5.46 -7.13
C TYR A 27 -2.77 4.71 -7.64
N TYR A 28 -3.43 3.91 -6.80
CA TYR A 28 -4.70 3.30 -7.15
C TYR A 28 -5.78 4.33 -7.45
N ASP A 29 -5.95 5.34 -6.61
CA ASP A 29 -6.98 6.36 -6.78
C ASP A 29 -6.69 7.22 -8.03
N LEU A 30 -5.42 7.54 -8.31
CA LEU A 30 -5.01 8.22 -9.54
C LEU A 30 -5.24 7.35 -10.79
N ALA A 31 -4.87 6.08 -10.75
CA ALA A 31 -5.07 5.16 -11.87
C ALA A 31 -6.56 4.95 -12.17
N ARG A 32 -7.43 4.95 -11.14
CA ARG A 32 -8.89 4.92 -11.31
C ARG A 32 -9.47 6.23 -11.84
N ALA A 33 -8.84 7.35 -11.55
CA ALA A 33 -9.20 8.66 -12.10
C ALA A 33 -8.75 8.84 -13.56
N GLY A 34 -8.01 7.88 -14.13
CA GLY A 34 -7.57 7.90 -15.53
C GLY A 34 -6.14 8.41 -15.74
N ASP A 35 -5.35 8.56 -14.67
CA ASP A 35 -3.92 8.87 -14.81
C ASP A 35 -3.16 7.63 -15.31
N ALA A 36 -2.71 7.68 -16.56
CA ALA A 36 -1.99 6.60 -17.20
C ALA A 36 -0.62 6.30 -16.56
N MET A 37 0.06 7.31 -15.99
CA MET A 37 1.37 7.13 -15.36
C MET A 37 1.29 6.53 -13.97
N ALA A 38 0.14 6.64 -13.29
CA ALA A 38 -0.04 6.14 -11.94
C ALA A 38 0.20 4.63 -11.82
N LYS A 39 -0.18 3.85 -12.84
CA LYS A 39 0.03 2.40 -12.88
C LYS A 39 1.52 2.05 -13.03
N GLU A 40 2.26 2.78 -13.88
CA GLU A 40 3.72 2.62 -14.01
C GLU A 40 4.43 2.95 -12.70
N HIS A 41 4.07 4.07 -12.07
CA HIS A 41 4.65 4.45 -10.78
C HIS A 41 4.32 3.45 -9.67
N TYR A 42 3.10 2.92 -9.62
CA TYR A 42 2.72 1.85 -8.70
C TYR A 42 3.65 0.64 -8.80
N TRP A 43 3.98 0.23 -10.03
CA TRP A 43 4.86 -0.92 -10.27
C TRP A 43 6.34 -0.67 -9.96
N THR A 44 6.75 0.60 -9.80
CA THR A 44 8.11 0.95 -9.40
C THR A 44 8.33 0.95 -7.87
N LEU A 45 7.26 0.73 -7.09
CA LEU A 45 7.35 0.65 -5.64
C LEU A 45 8.14 -0.58 -5.19
N GLU A 46 8.97 -0.41 -4.16
CA GLU A 46 9.69 -1.52 -3.51
C GLU A 46 8.73 -2.56 -2.93
N LYS A 47 7.61 -2.08 -2.38
CA LYS A 47 6.53 -2.89 -1.81
C LYS A 47 5.18 -2.37 -2.25
N ASN A 48 4.32 -3.26 -2.72
CA ASN A 48 3.02 -2.91 -3.26
C ASN A 48 1.92 -3.87 -2.73
N ALA A 49 0.70 -3.80 -3.29
CA ALA A 49 -0.42 -4.58 -2.78
C ALA A 49 -0.24 -6.10 -2.91
N SER A 50 0.62 -6.57 -3.83
CA SER A 50 0.97 -8.00 -3.96
C SER A 50 1.75 -8.56 -2.77
N ASP A 51 2.46 -7.69 -2.03
CA ASP A 51 3.16 -8.08 -0.80
C ASP A 51 2.18 -8.22 0.40
N CYS A 52 0.91 -7.88 0.24
CA CYS A 52 -0.06 -7.94 1.34
C CYS A 52 -0.42 -9.39 1.66
N VAL A 53 -0.07 -9.83 2.87
CA VAL A 53 -0.39 -11.18 3.38
C VAL A 53 -1.73 -11.26 4.13
N GLY A 54 -2.56 -10.22 4.07
CA GLY A 54 -3.86 -10.21 4.75
C GLY A 54 -3.79 -10.25 6.28
N CYS A 55 -2.71 -9.74 6.90
CA CYS A 55 -2.48 -9.85 8.35
C CYS A 55 -3.51 -9.11 9.25
N GLY A 56 -4.34 -8.22 8.70
CA GLY A 56 -5.35 -7.47 9.46
C GLY A 56 -4.81 -6.38 10.41
N HIS A 57 -3.50 -6.13 10.43
CA HIS A 57 -2.88 -5.11 11.30
C HIS A 57 -3.40 -3.69 10.99
N CYS A 58 -3.48 -3.35 9.70
CA CYS A 58 -4.02 -2.07 9.24
C CYS A 58 -5.51 -1.92 9.56
N ASP A 59 -6.28 -3.01 9.48
CA ASP A 59 -7.72 -3.01 9.77
C ASP A 59 -7.98 -2.69 11.25
N SER A 60 -7.24 -3.35 12.14
CA SER A 60 -7.38 -3.20 13.59
C SER A 60 -7.00 -1.81 14.10
N ARG A 61 -6.16 -1.09 13.34
CA ARG A 61 -5.71 0.27 13.67
C ARG A 61 -6.44 1.36 12.91
N CYS A 62 -7.36 1.00 12.01
CA CYS A 62 -8.01 1.98 11.17
C CYS A 62 -9.03 2.81 11.98
N PRO A 63 -8.86 4.14 12.11
CA PRO A 63 -9.82 4.98 12.82
C PRO A 63 -11.16 5.13 12.07
N PHE A 64 -11.19 4.78 10.79
CA PHE A 64 -12.38 4.88 9.93
C PHE A 64 -13.11 3.56 9.76
N SER A 65 -12.68 2.50 10.47
CA SER A 65 -13.26 1.16 10.38
C SER A 65 -13.28 0.58 8.95
N VAL A 66 -12.30 0.95 8.11
CA VAL A 66 -12.17 0.38 6.77
C VAL A 66 -11.32 -0.90 6.77
N LYS A 67 -11.70 -1.84 5.92
CA LYS A 67 -10.98 -3.09 5.67
C LYS A 67 -9.88 -2.84 4.64
N GLN A 68 -8.73 -2.43 5.14
CA GLN A 68 -7.60 -2.06 4.31
C GLN A 68 -6.90 -3.29 3.71
N SER A 69 -6.93 -4.44 4.39
CA SER A 69 -6.48 -5.72 3.82
C SER A 69 -7.29 -6.13 2.57
N GLU A 70 -8.62 -6.03 2.64
CA GLU A 70 -9.51 -6.29 1.50
C GLU A 70 -9.26 -5.33 0.34
N ARG A 71 -9.02 -4.05 0.64
CA ARG A 71 -8.67 -3.06 -0.37
C ARG A 71 -7.35 -3.38 -1.07
N MET A 72 -6.34 -3.91 -0.38
CA MET A 72 -5.10 -4.34 -1.04
C MET A 72 -5.38 -5.41 -2.11
N ALA A 73 -6.26 -6.38 -1.84
CA ALA A 73 -6.64 -7.38 -2.85
C ALA A 73 -7.37 -6.74 -4.05
N GLN A 74 -8.24 -5.76 -3.82
CA GLN A 74 -8.90 -5.01 -4.89
C GLN A 74 -7.91 -4.19 -5.74
N ILE A 75 -6.92 -3.57 -5.08
CA ILE A 75 -5.87 -2.80 -5.76
C ILE A 75 -5.04 -3.75 -6.63
N LEU A 76 -4.64 -4.91 -6.09
CA LEU A 76 -3.89 -5.91 -6.84
C LEU A 76 -4.63 -6.33 -8.11
N ALA A 77 -5.90 -6.74 -7.99
CA ALA A 77 -6.70 -7.14 -9.15
C ALA A 77 -6.76 -6.04 -10.23
N TYR A 78 -7.03 -4.80 -9.83
CA TYR A 78 -7.09 -3.66 -10.74
C TYR A 78 -5.73 -3.38 -11.43
N MET A 79 -4.64 -3.49 -10.67
CA MET A 79 -3.28 -3.24 -11.18
C MET A 79 -2.77 -4.40 -12.05
N ASP A 80 -3.15 -5.63 -11.78
CA ASP A 80 -2.84 -6.79 -12.64
C ASP A 80 -3.71 -6.84 -13.90
N GLY A 81 -4.81 -6.08 -13.93
CA GLY A 81 -5.75 -6.06 -15.05
C GLY A 81 -6.66 -7.29 -15.11
N VAL A 82 -6.93 -7.88 -13.94
CA VAL A 82 -7.82 -9.04 -13.75
C VAL A 82 -9.20 -8.58 -13.30
#